data_AF-A6RFL7-F1
#
_entry.id   AF-A6RFL7-F1
#
_cell.length_a   1.000
_cell.length_b   1.000
_cell.length_c   1.000
_cell.angle_alpha   90.00
_cell.angle_beta   90.00
_cell.angle_gamma   90.00
#
_symmetry.space_group_name_H-M   'P 1'
#
loop_
_entity.id
_entity.type
_entity.pdbx_description
1 polymer ?
#
loop_
_entity_poly.entity_id
_entity_poly.type
_entity_poly.pdbx_seq_one_letter_code
_entity_poly.pdbx_strand_id
1 'polypeptide(L)'
;MSEATSSHAQSAGGVIIYLRQESRGIGLSEKLKAYNLQDLGNDTVEANLILRHPADARSYGLATAMLVDLGLGADSQNNNGIRLLTNNPDKVIAVEGPNREVIVKERVPMIPLAWRSGGQKGIRSSEIEEYLRTKIGKMGHMLE
;
A
#
# COMPACT_ATOMS: atom_id res chain seq x y z
N MET A 1 -7.61 -15.31 -10.94
CA MET A 1 -7.07 -15.97 -12.15
C MET A 1 -5.89 -16.83 -11.73
N SER A 2 -5.88 -18.07 -12.22
CA SER A 2 -5.05 -19.21 -11.81
C SER A 2 -3.60 -19.15 -12.33
N GLU A 3 -2.72 -19.78 -11.54
CA GLU A 3 -1.42 -20.42 -11.86
C GLU A 3 -0.20 -19.64 -12.36
N ALA A 4 0.90 -19.76 -11.59
CA ALA A 4 2.16 -20.32 -12.07
C ALA A 4 3.06 -20.74 -10.89
N THR A 5 3.15 -22.04 -10.64
CA THR A 5 4.09 -22.67 -9.69
C THR A 5 5.30 -23.19 -10.48
N SER A 6 6.52 -22.76 -10.15
CA SER A 6 7.70 -23.65 -10.21
C SER A 6 8.94 -23.07 -9.54
N SER A 7 9.37 -23.85 -8.54
CA SER A 7 10.73 -24.10 -8.04
C SER A 7 11.56 -22.93 -7.46
N HIS A 8 11.60 -22.83 -6.13
CA HIS A 8 12.72 -23.28 -5.27
C HIS A 8 12.51 -22.76 -3.82
N ALA A 9 12.67 -23.67 -2.84
CA ALA A 9 12.37 -23.55 -1.41
C ALA A 9 10.87 -23.54 -1.05
N GLN A 10 10.50 -24.36 -0.06
CA GLN A 10 9.22 -24.26 0.68
C GLN A 10 9.21 -22.90 1.41
N SER A 11 9.01 -21.82 0.66
CA SER A 11 8.72 -20.52 1.22
C SER A 11 7.42 -20.67 2.00
N ALA A 12 7.47 -20.40 3.31
CA ALA A 12 6.27 -20.13 4.09
C ALA A 12 5.32 -19.24 3.25
N GLY A 13 4.04 -19.63 3.17
CA GLY A 13 3.04 -18.91 2.39
C GLY A 13 2.84 -17.48 2.89
N GLY A 14 2.04 -16.69 2.18
CA GLY A 14 1.68 -15.34 2.57
C GLY A 14 0.19 -15.07 2.37
N VAL A 15 -0.30 -13.99 2.98
CA VAL A 15 -1.69 -13.53 2.86
C VAL A 15 -1.71 -12.21 2.12
N ILE A 16 -2.67 -12.05 1.19
CA ILE A 16 -2.99 -10.77 0.57
C ILE A 16 -4.37 -10.35 1.08
N ILE A 17 -4.41 -9.25 1.84
CA ILE A 17 -5.67 -8.62 2.24
C ILE A 17 -6.06 -7.58 1.21
N TYR A 18 -7.16 -7.84 0.51
CA TYR A 18 -7.71 -6.92 -0.47
C TYR A 18 -8.87 -6.13 0.13
N LEU A 19 -8.56 -4.92 0.63
CA LEU A 19 -9.59 -3.98 1.07
C LEU A 19 -10.18 -3.25 -0.13
N ARG A 20 -11.52 -3.27 -0.27
CA ARG A 20 -12.25 -2.49 -1.28
C ARG A 20 -12.36 -1.01 -0.89
N GLN A 21 -11.22 -0.34 -0.72
CA GLN A 21 -11.12 1.08 -0.34
C GLN A 21 -10.41 1.89 -1.43
N GLU A 22 -11.06 2.04 -2.59
CA GLU A 22 -10.54 2.83 -3.71
C GLU A 22 -10.46 4.32 -3.35
N SER A 23 -9.49 5.05 -3.93
CA SER A 23 -9.34 6.51 -3.79
C SER A 23 -9.27 7.01 -2.34
N ARG A 24 -8.54 6.33 -1.47
CA ARG A 24 -8.50 6.66 -0.03
C ARG A 24 -9.87 6.58 0.68
N GLY A 25 -10.78 5.76 0.18
CA GLY A 25 -12.15 5.60 0.72
C GLY A 25 -13.20 6.49 0.06
N ILE A 26 -12.81 7.31 -0.92
CA ILE A 26 -13.68 8.30 -1.59
C ILE A 26 -14.39 7.70 -2.81
N GLY A 27 -13.93 6.54 -3.30
CA GLY A 27 -14.55 5.82 -4.42
C GLY A 27 -13.99 6.18 -5.80
N LEU A 28 -14.28 5.32 -6.79
CA LEU A 28 -13.71 5.40 -8.14
C LEU A 28 -14.21 6.63 -8.93
N SER A 29 -15.46 7.03 -8.72
CA SER A 29 -16.06 8.21 -9.37
C SER A 29 -15.30 9.49 -9.04
N GLU A 30 -14.86 9.64 -7.79
CA GLU A 30 -14.13 10.80 -7.33
C GLU A 30 -12.68 10.81 -7.85
N LYS A 31 -12.08 9.63 -8.06
CA LYS A 31 -10.80 9.50 -8.76
C LYS A 31 -10.86 10.06 -10.18
N LEU A 32 -11.92 9.71 -10.91
CA LEU A 32 -12.13 10.16 -12.28
C LEU A 32 -12.31 11.68 -12.33
N LYS A 33 -13.03 12.27 -11.36
CA LYS A 33 -13.14 13.73 -11.22
C LYS A 33 -11.79 14.39 -10.93
N ALA A 34 -10.98 13.79 -10.06
CA ALA A 34 -9.64 14.30 -9.75
C ALA A 34 -8.70 14.23 -10.96
N TYR A 35 -8.84 13.21 -11.82
CA TYR A 35 -8.11 13.12 -13.09
C TYR A 35 -8.59 14.16 -14.10
N ASN A 36 -9.90 14.36 -14.26
CA ASN A 36 -10.42 15.41 -15.14
C ASN A 36 -9.91 16.80 -14.73
N LEU A 37 -9.79 17.08 -13.43
CA LEU A 37 -9.23 18.36 -12.95
C LEU A 37 -7.72 18.47 -13.21
N GLN A 38 -6.98 17.36 -13.16
CA GLN A 38 -5.56 17.33 -13.51
C GLN A 38 -5.34 17.53 -15.02
N ASP A 39 -6.20 16.95 -15.86
CA ASP A 39 -6.16 17.16 -17.32
C ASP A 39 -6.47 18.62 -17.71
N LEU A 40 -7.17 19.35 -16.84
CA LEU A 40 -7.41 20.79 -16.97
C LEU A 40 -6.25 21.65 -16.43
N GLY A 41 -5.14 21.05 -16.01
CA GLY A 41 -3.91 21.73 -15.61
C GLY A 41 -3.76 21.97 -14.11
N ASN A 42 -4.67 21.46 -13.27
CA ASN A 42 -4.53 21.58 -11.82
C ASN A 42 -3.51 20.55 -11.30
N ASP A 43 -2.71 20.92 -10.30
CA ASP A 43 -1.86 19.94 -9.66
C ASP A 43 -2.68 18.93 -8.82
N THR A 44 -2.07 17.81 -8.45
CA THR A 44 -2.77 16.75 -7.69
C THR A 44 -3.27 17.23 -6.32
N VAL A 45 -2.67 18.26 -5.72
CA VAL A 45 -3.08 18.85 -4.44
C VAL A 45 -4.28 19.78 -4.64
N GLU A 46 -4.24 20.65 -5.65
CA GLU A 46 -5.33 21.54 -6.05
C GLU A 46 -6.58 20.74 -6.44
N ALA A 47 -6.43 19.69 -7.24
CA ALA A 47 -7.55 18.82 -7.62
C ALA A 47 -8.24 18.20 -6.38
N ASN A 48 -7.48 17.78 -5.36
CA ASN A 48 -8.04 17.24 -4.13
C ASN A 48 -8.69 18.32 -3.24
N LEU A 49 -8.12 19.54 -3.20
CA LEU A 49 -8.70 20.69 -2.49
C LEU A 49 -10.03 21.13 -3.10
N ILE A 50 -10.10 21.23 -4.43
CA ILE A 50 -11.31 21.57 -5.19
C ILE A 50 -12.43 20.56 -4.89
N LEU A 51 -12.09 19.28 -4.80
CA LEU A 51 -13.03 18.20 -4.51
C LEU A 51 -13.34 18.03 -3.01
N ARG A 52 -12.77 18.88 -2.14
CA ARG A 52 -12.92 18.82 -0.66
C ARG A 52 -12.64 17.43 -0.09
N HIS A 53 -11.71 16.71 -0.69
CA HIS A 53 -11.40 15.35 -0.31
C HIS A 53 -10.56 15.32 0.97
N PRO A 54 -10.88 14.45 1.96
CA PRO A 54 -10.02 14.24 3.10
C PRO A 54 -8.66 13.69 2.65
N ALA A 55 -7.58 14.09 3.34
CA ALA A 55 -6.23 13.66 2.99
C ALA A 55 -6.09 12.13 3.07
N ASP A 56 -6.78 11.42 3.97
CA ASP A 56 -6.91 9.96 3.94
C ASP A 56 -8.12 9.54 4.80
N ALA A 57 -9.09 8.83 4.22
CA ALA A 57 -10.26 8.31 4.95
C ALA A 57 -10.21 6.77 5.10
N ARG A 58 -9.06 6.14 4.80
CA ARG A 58 -8.92 4.69 4.92
C ARG A 58 -8.87 4.26 6.38
N SER A 59 -9.60 3.20 6.69
CA SER A 59 -9.49 2.49 7.96
C SER A 59 -8.90 1.10 7.72
N TYR A 60 -7.79 0.80 8.41
CA TYR A 60 -7.11 -0.49 8.34
C TYR A 60 -7.57 -1.47 9.43
N GLY A 61 -8.45 -1.05 10.35
CA GLY A 61 -8.95 -1.93 11.43
C GLY A 61 -9.61 -3.21 10.91
N LEU A 62 -10.25 -3.17 9.73
CA LEU A 62 -10.78 -4.36 9.08
C LEU A 62 -9.66 -5.32 8.63
N ALA A 63 -8.54 -4.80 8.12
CA ALA A 63 -7.39 -5.63 7.79
C ALA A 63 -6.76 -6.24 9.05
N THR A 64 -6.63 -5.46 10.13
CA THR A 64 -6.17 -5.96 11.44
C THR A 64 -7.06 -7.10 11.94
N ALA A 65 -8.39 -6.92 11.93
CA ALA A 65 -9.33 -7.97 12.33
C ALA A 65 -9.23 -9.23 11.46
N MET A 66 -9.08 -9.08 10.14
CA MET A 66 -8.86 -10.22 9.23
C MET A 66 -7.55 -10.96 9.53
N LEU A 67 -6.46 -10.26 9.87
CA LEU A 67 -5.21 -10.90 10.25
C LEU A 67 -5.34 -11.69 11.56
N VAL A 68 -6.03 -11.13 12.55
CA VAL A 68 -6.32 -11.82 13.81
C VAL A 68 -7.14 -13.08 13.56
N ASP A 69 -8.21 -12.99 12.76
CA ASP A 69 -9.07 -14.13 12.39
C ASP A 69 -8.29 -15.24 11.66
N LEU A 70 -7.31 -14.87 10.82
CA LEU A 70 -6.39 -15.80 10.17
C LEU A 70 -5.32 -16.41 11.11
N GLY A 71 -5.36 -16.09 12.41
CA GLY A 71 -4.41 -16.57 13.40
C GLY A 71 -3.04 -15.88 13.31
N LEU A 72 -2.97 -14.67 12.76
CA LEU A 72 -1.76 -13.83 12.72
C LEU A 72 -1.79 -12.70 13.77
N GLY A 73 -2.75 -12.76 14.70
CA GLY A 73 -2.85 -11.85 15.83
C GLY A 73 -1.81 -12.13 16.91
N ALA A 74 -1.57 -11.13 17.77
CA ALA A 74 -0.64 -11.23 18.90
C ALA A 74 -1.05 -12.28 19.95
N ASP A 75 -2.33 -12.62 19.99
CA ASP A 75 -2.94 -13.64 20.85
C ASP A 75 -2.93 -15.05 20.24
N SER A 76 -2.50 -15.18 18.97
CA SER A 76 -2.39 -16.47 18.30
C SER A 76 -1.32 -17.36 18.93
N GLN A 77 -1.55 -18.67 18.91
CA GLN A 77 -0.54 -19.65 19.32
C GLN A 77 0.76 -19.53 18.51
N ASN A 78 0.68 -18.97 17.30
CA ASN A 78 1.84 -18.62 16.48
C ASN A 78 2.06 -17.10 16.50
N ASN A 79 2.61 -16.58 17.60
CA ASN A 79 2.90 -15.16 17.77
C ASN A 79 4.26 -14.76 17.16
N ASN A 80 4.58 -15.28 15.98
CA ASN A 80 5.82 -14.92 15.29
C ASN A 80 5.73 -13.58 14.55
N GLY A 81 4.62 -12.85 14.66
CA GLY A 81 4.38 -11.59 13.97
C GLY A 81 4.46 -11.72 12.45
N ILE A 82 4.25 -10.60 11.76
CA ILE A 82 4.18 -10.56 10.30
C ILE A 82 5.32 -9.75 9.68
N ARG A 83 5.66 -10.10 8.44
CA ARG A 83 6.51 -9.29 7.55
C ARG A 83 5.59 -8.53 6.60
N LEU A 84 5.46 -7.23 6.79
CA LEU A 84 4.49 -6.40 6.08
C LEU A 84 5.14 -5.75 4.84
N LEU A 85 4.60 -6.07 3.66
CA LEU A 85 4.97 -5.40 2.41
C LEU A 85 4.32 -4.00 2.34
N THR A 86 5.09 -2.94 2.64
CA THR A 86 4.61 -1.56 2.54
C THR A 86 5.75 -0.56 2.45
N ASN A 87 5.54 0.51 1.68
CA ASN A 87 6.41 1.70 1.67
C ASN A 87 5.85 2.84 2.53
N ASN A 88 4.60 2.72 3.01
CA ASN A 88 3.97 3.74 3.83
C ASN A 88 4.17 3.41 5.32
N PRO A 89 4.87 4.24 6.12
CA PRO A 89 5.00 4.03 7.57
C PRO A 89 3.65 4.03 8.29
N ASP A 90 2.70 4.88 7.85
CA ASP A 90 1.38 4.97 8.49
C ASP A 90 0.61 3.65 8.40
N LYS A 91 0.85 2.87 7.33
CA LYS A 91 0.25 1.54 7.18
C LYS A 91 0.78 0.54 8.20
N VAL A 92 2.02 0.69 8.66
CA VAL A 92 2.58 -0.20 9.69
C VAL A 92 1.78 -0.01 10.97
N ILE A 93 1.71 1.23 11.45
CA ILE A 93 0.97 1.60 12.67
C ILE A 93 -0.50 1.21 12.56
N ALA A 94 -1.12 1.50 11.41
CA ALA A 94 -2.53 1.22 11.22
C ALA A 94 -2.86 -0.29 11.15
N VAL A 95 -1.95 -1.13 10.66
CA VAL A 95 -2.12 -2.60 10.65
C VAL A 95 -1.88 -3.20 12.02
N GLU A 96 -0.91 -2.71 12.79
CA GLU A 96 -0.68 -3.17 14.17
C GLU A 96 -1.93 -2.98 15.04
N GLY A 97 -2.72 -1.94 14.74
CA GLY A 97 -3.96 -1.63 15.44
C GLY A 97 -3.71 -0.89 16.77
N PRO A 98 -4.75 -0.29 17.35
CA PRO A 98 -4.62 0.57 18.52
C PRO A 98 -4.13 -0.17 19.76
N ASN A 99 -4.37 -1.48 19.85
CA ASN A 99 -3.96 -2.30 20.99
C ASN A 99 -2.84 -3.31 20.63
N ARG A 100 -2.16 -3.12 19.48
CA ARG A 100 -1.16 -4.06 18.96
C ARG A 100 -1.72 -5.47 18.76
N GLU A 101 -2.92 -5.53 18.20
CA GLU A 101 -3.60 -6.77 17.82
C GLU A 101 -2.76 -7.59 16.82
N VAL A 102 -1.92 -6.94 16.03
CA VAL A 102 -0.94 -7.56 15.12
C VAL A 102 0.44 -7.01 15.39
N ILE A 103 1.47 -7.85 15.33
CA ILE A 103 2.87 -7.45 15.49
C ILE A 103 3.56 -7.42 14.13
N VAL A 104 4.00 -6.25 13.66
CA VAL A 104 4.81 -6.13 12.44
C VAL A 104 6.29 -6.26 12.81
N LYS A 105 6.90 -7.43 12.56
CA LYS A 105 8.32 -7.67 12.87
C LYS A 105 9.27 -7.05 11.86
N GLU A 106 8.84 -6.97 10.61
CA GLU A 106 9.66 -6.47 9.52
C GLU A 106 8.77 -5.75 8.52
N ARG A 107 9.18 -4.54 8.12
CA ARG A 107 8.66 -3.91 6.91
C ARG A 107 9.51 -4.38 5.73
N VAL A 108 8.86 -4.90 4.71
CA VAL A 108 9.51 -5.29 3.45
C VAL A 108 9.20 -4.21 2.39
N PRO A 109 10.21 -3.47 1.90
CA PRO A 109 10.00 -2.43 0.90
C PRO A 109 9.52 -3.01 -0.43
N MET A 110 8.58 -2.31 -1.06
CA MET A 110 8.11 -2.59 -2.41
C MET A 110 8.81 -1.68 -3.40
N ILE A 111 10.00 -2.09 -3.86
CA ILE A 111 10.80 -1.33 -4.80
C ILE A 111 10.40 -1.68 -6.24
N PRO A 112 10.10 -0.69 -7.12
CA PRO A 112 9.83 -0.92 -8.53
C PRO A 112 10.94 -1.75 -9.20
N LEU A 113 10.55 -2.67 -10.08
CA LEU A 113 11.49 -3.55 -10.78
C LEU A 113 12.47 -2.78 -11.68
N ALA A 114 11.99 -1.68 -12.29
CA ALA A 114 12.83 -0.78 -13.07
C ALA A 114 13.99 -0.20 -12.25
N TRP A 115 13.76 0.10 -10.98
CA TRP A 115 14.80 0.69 -10.13
C TRP A 115 15.79 -0.38 -9.66
N ARG A 116 15.28 -1.56 -9.26
CA ARG A 116 16.13 -2.69 -8.85
C ARG A 116 17.01 -3.24 -9.97
N SER A 117 16.58 -3.13 -11.23
CA SER A 117 17.33 -3.65 -12.38
C SER A 117 18.13 -2.61 -13.13
N GLY A 118 18.25 -1.37 -12.62
CA GLY A 118 18.92 -0.28 -13.34
C GLY A 118 18.26 0.04 -14.70
N GLY A 119 16.96 -0.21 -14.83
CA GLY A 119 16.18 0.00 -16.05
C GLY A 119 16.21 -1.16 -17.05
N GLN A 120 16.86 -2.29 -16.74
CA GLN A 120 16.92 -3.45 -17.64
C GLN A 120 15.61 -4.26 -17.69
N LYS A 121 14.78 -4.18 -16.63
CA LYS A 121 13.50 -4.89 -16.51
C LYS A 121 12.42 -3.99 -15.90
N GLY A 122 11.16 -4.18 -16.29
CA GLY A 122 10.03 -3.39 -15.78
C GLY A 122 9.68 -2.20 -16.68
N ILE A 123 8.76 -1.36 -16.21
CA ILE A 123 8.21 -0.24 -17.00
C ILE A 123 8.97 1.04 -16.64
N ARG A 124 9.42 1.77 -17.66
CA ARG A 124 9.95 3.13 -17.54
C ARG A 124 8.96 4.09 -18.20
N SER A 125 8.50 5.07 -17.45
CA SER A 125 7.72 6.21 -17.93
C SER A 125 8.05 7.41 -17.06
N SER A 126 8.16 8.59 -17.67
CA SER A 126 8.35 9.86 -16.96
C SER A 126 7.23 10.12 -15.95
N GLU A 127 6.00 9.73 -16.28
CA GLU A 127 4.83 9.89 -15.42
C GLU A 127 4.94 9.03 -14.15
N ILE A 128 5.43 7.79 -14.30
CA ILE A 128 5.64 6.87 -13.18
C ILE A 128 6.75 7.40 -12.26
N GLU A 129 7.84 7.91 -12.85
CA GLU A 129 8.94 8.48 -12.08
C GLU A 129 8.50 9.72 -11.29
N GLU A 130 7.72 10.62 -11.90
CA GLU A 130 7.19 11.82 -11.25
C GLU A 130 6.18 11.51 -10.14
N TYR A 131 5.28 10.55 -10.39
CA TYR A 131 4.36 10.04 -9.37
C TYR A 131 5.10 9.47 -8.16
N LEU A 132 6.10 8.63 -8.38
CA LEU A 132 6.89 8.03 -7.30
C LEU A 132 7.71 9.07 -6.53
N ARG A 133 8.32 10.04 -7.23
CA ARG A 133 9.01 11.18 -6.58
C ARG A 133 8.07 11.95 -5.65
N THR A 134 6.84 12.19 -6.08
CA THR A 134 5.84 12.87 -5.25
C THR A 134 5.50 12.05 -4.00
N LYS A 135 5.38 10.72 -4.11
CA LYS A 135 5.12 9.83 -2.96
C LYS A 135 6.27 9.83 -1.95
N ILE A 136 7.51 9.86 -2.41
CA ILE A 136 8.69 9.92 -1.54
C ILE A 136 8.76 11.31 -0.88
N GLY A 137 8.81 12.36 -1.70
CA GLY A 137 9.11 13.72 -1.24
C GLY A 137 7.98 14.38 -0.45
N LYS A 138 6.71 14.14 -0.79
CA LYS A 138 5.56 14.78 -0.15
C LYS A 138 4.77 13.88 0.81
N MET A 139 4.89 12.56 0.70
CA MET A 139 4.10 11.59 1.49
C MET A 139 4.95 10.64 2.34
N GLY A 140 6.24 10.93 2.52
CA GLY A 140 7.12 10.19 3.45
C GLY A 140 7.28 8.70 3.16
N HIS A 141 7.09 8.26 1.92
CA HIS A 141 7.24 6.84 1.59
C HIS A 141 8.71 6.39 1.69
N MET A 142 8.94 5.29 2.40
CA MET A 142 10.26 4.67 2.59
C MET A 142 10.51 3.64 1.49
N LEU A 143 11.58 3.80 0.72
CA LEU A 143 11.98 2.90 -0.37
C LEU A 143 13.27 2.12 -0.11
N GLU A 144 13.92 2.41 1.01
CA GLU A 144 15.00 1.62 1.60
C GLU A 144 14.43 0.68 2.65
#